data_AF-A0A811S8F4-F1
#
_entry.id   AF-A0A811S8F4-F1
#
_cell.length_a   1.000
_cell.length_b   1.000
_cell.length_c   1.000
_cell.angle_alpha   90.00
_cell.angle_beta   90.00
_cell.angle_gamma   90.00
#
_symmetry.space_group_name_H-M   'P 1'
#
loop_
_entity.id
_entity.type
_entity.pdbx_description
1 polymer ?
#
loop_
_entity_poly.entity_id
_entity_poly.type
_entity_poly.pdbx_seq_one_letter_code
_entity_poly.pdbx_strand_id
1 'polypeptide(L)'
;MTSTVTATVRCGGLPVRPSSTAPKGRPRRCAVRAQAAGADASNDKSDKSVEVMRKFSEQYARRSNTFFCADKTVTAVVIKGLADHRDTLGAPLCPCRHYDDKAAEVAQGFWNCPCVPMRERLSPWRRSKRRHRSSNPLYF
;
A
#
# COMPACT_ATOMS: atom_id res chain seq x y z
N MET A 1 44.55 18.35 57.50
CA MET A 1 45.51 17.28 57.84
C MET A 1 44.82 16.32 58.78
N THR A 2 44.37 15.16 58.28
CA THR A 2 44.24 13.88 59.02
C THR A 2 43.72 12.83 58.06
N SER A 3 44.52 11.79 57.90
CA SER A 3 44.34 10.61 57.05
C SER A 3 43.51 9.56 57.79
N THR A 4 42.61 8.84 57.11
CA THR A 4 42.04 7.58 57.65
C THR A 4 41.61 6.60 56.55
N VAL A 5 42.51 5.64 56.30
CA VAL A 5 42.42 4.21 55.96
C VAL A 5 41.54 3.63 54.83
N THR A 6 42.27 2.89 53.99
CA THR A 6 41.96 1.73 53.14
C THR A 6 41.46 0.51 53.94
N ALA A 7 40.52 -0.27 53.40
CA ALA A 7 40.49 -1.74 53.56
C ALA A 7 39.59 -2.42 52.50
N THR A 8 40.22 -3.34 51.76
CA THR A 8 39.73 -4.22 50.70
C THR A 8 39.50 -5.64 51.23
N VAL A 9 38.33 -6.27 50.99
CA VAL A 9 38.08 -7.73 50.96
C VAL A 9 36.72 -7.89 50.22
N ARG A 10 36.43 -8.76 49.24
CA ARG A 10 36.89 -10.10 48.87
C ARG A 10 36.56 -10.40 47.40
N CYS A 11 37.47 -11.10 46.73
CA CYS A 11 37.23 -11.79 45.46
C CYS A 11 36.56 -13.16 45.69
N GLY A 12 35.71 -13.55 44.74
CA GLY A 12 35.24 -14.92 44.47
C GLY A 12 34.33 -14.85 43.25
N GLY A 13 34.70 -15.30 42.05
CA GLY A 13 35.48 -16.49 41.71
C GLY A 13 34.48 -17.62 41.42
N LEU A 14 33.86 -17.61 40.24
CA LEU A 14 33.04 -18.71 39.73
C LEU A 14 33.58 -19.18 38.37
N PRO A 15 33.53 -20.49 38.08
CA PRO A 15 34.47 -21.18 37.22
C PRO A 15 34.08 -21.22 35.73
N VAL A 16 35.12 -21.55 34.96
CA VAL A 16 35.23 -21.76 33.52
C VAL A 16 34.40 -22.91 32.93
N ARG A 17 33.80 -22.64 31.74
CA ARG A 17 33.75 -23.39 30.44
C ARG A 17 33.41 -24.90 30.45
N PRO A 18 32.67 -25.46 29.44
CA PRO A 18 33.13 -25.42 28.04
C PRO A 18 32.11 -25.51 26.87
N SER A 19 32.68 -25.22 25.68
CA SER A 19 32.49 -25.83 24.34
C SER A 19 31.12 -25.89 23.65
N SER A 20 31.01 -25.04 22.63
CA SER A 20 30.97 -25.42 21.21
C SER A 20 30.30 -26.74 20.82
N THR A 21 29.12 -26.65 20.21
CA THR A 21 28.76 -27.49 19.06
C THR A 21 28.07 -26.64 17.99
N ALA A 22 28.75 -26.51 16.85
CA ALA A 22 28.20 -25.95 15.63
C ALA A 22 27.35 -27.01 14.92
N PRO A 23 26.14 -26.68 14.43
CA PRO A 23 25.55 -27.44 13.34
C PRO A 23 26.02 -26.85 12.00
N LYS A 24 26.56 -27.79 11.23
CA LYS A 24 27.10 -27.69 9.89
C LYS A 24 26.12 -27.02 8.91
N GLY A 25 26.72 -26.32 7.96
CA GLY A 25 26.06 -25.57 6.90
C GLY A 25 24.91 -26.32 6.23
N ARG A 26 23.84 -25.57 5.99
CA ARG A 26 22.85 -25.95 4.98
C ARG A 26 23.24 -25.27 3.68
N PRO A 27 23.44 -26.03 2.60
CA PRO A 27 23.80 -25.46 1.32
C PRO A 27 22.68 -24.55 0.82
N ARG A 28 23.14 -23.49 0.16
CA ARG A 28 22.39 -22.62 -0.74
C ARG A 28 21.33 -23.45 -1.49
N ARG A 29 20.05 -23.21 -1.19
CA ARG A 29 19.00 -23.54 -2.13
C ARG A 29 18.53 -22.24 -2.75
N CYS A 30 19.29 -21.79 -3.74
CA CYS A 30 18.70 -21.06 -4.86
C CYS A 30 17.70 -22.02 -5.52
N ALA A 31 16.48 -22.07 -5.00
CA ALA A 31 15.37 -22.63 -5.73
C ALA A 31 15.04 -21.60 -6.83
N VAL A 32 15.79 -21.68 -7.93
CA VAL A 32 15.31 -21.19 -9.23
C VAL A 32 14.01 -21.94 -9.49
N ARG A 33 12.90 -21.26 -9.24
CA ARG A 33 11.62 -21.69 -9.77
C ARG A 33 11.64 -21.30 -11.23
N ALA A 34 11.97 -22.28 -12.06
CA ALA A 34 11.87 -22.15 -13.49
C ALA A 34 10.38 -22.16 -13.88
N GLN A 35 10.02 -21.15 -14.67
CA GLN A 35 9.02 -21.14 -15.75
C GLN A 35 7.53 -21.17 -15.36
N ALA A 36 6.81 -20.09 -15.71
CA ALA A 36 5.99 -20.04 -16.93
C ALA A 36 4.89 -18.98 -16.81
N ALA A 37 5.10 -17.81 -17.43
CA ALA A 37 4.07 -16.99 -18.09
C ALA A 37 4.80 -15.88 -18.84
N GLY A 38 5.19 -16.16 -20.08
CA GLY A 38 5.55 -15.11 -21.01
C GLY A 38 4.28 -14.42 -21.49
N ALA A 39 4.15 -13.14 -21.18
CA ALA A 39 3.47 -12.13 -21.98
C ALA A 39 3.89 -10.73 -21.48
N ASP A 40 4.57 -9.97 -22.34
CA ASP A 40 4.49 -8.51 -22.44
C ASP A 40 5.09 -7.61 -21.32
N ALA A 41 6.31 -7.10 -21.54
CA ALA A 41 6.98 -6.13 -20.66
C ALA A 41 6.30 -4.73 -20.58
N SER A 42 5.28 -4.47 -21.41
CA SER A 42 4.48 -3.24 -21.41
C SER A 42 3.28 -3.37 -20.49
N ASN A 43 2.62 -4.53 -20.50
CA ASN A 43 1.49 -4.89 -19.67
C ASN A 43 1.88 -4.98 -18.18
N ASP A 44 3.12 -5.40 -17.91
CA ASP A 44 3.66 -5.47 -16.55
C ASP A 44 3.68 -4.10 -15.84
N LYS A 45 3.82 -2.98 -16.57
CA LYS A 45 3.78 -1.63 -15.97
C LYS A 45 2.35 -1.17 -15.72
N SER A 46 1.45 -1.36 -16.69
CA SER A 46 0.04 -1.03 -16.53
C SER A 46 -0.60 -1.86 -15.41
N ASP A 47 -0.25 -3.15 -15.30
CA ASP A 47 -0.73 -4.03 -14.23
C ASP A 47 -0.28 -3.55 -12.85
N LYS A 48 0.97 -3.08 -12.73
CA LYS A 48 1.47 -2.46 -11.49
C LYS A 48 0.74 -1.15 -11.18
N SER A 49 0.46 -0.32 -12.19
CA SER A 49 -0.28 0.93 -12.00
C SER A 49 -1.73 0.69 -11.59
N VAL A 50 -2.40 -0.27 -12.19
CA VAL A 50 -3.76 -0.70 -11.82
C VAL A 50 -3.80 -1.23 -10.39
N GLU A 51 -2.84 -2.06 -9.99
CA GLU A 51 -2.76 -2.59 -8.62
C GLU A 51 -2.53 -1.49 -7.57
N VAL A 52 -1.69 -0.49 -7.89
CA VAL A 52 -1.51 0.69 -7.03
C VAL A 52 -2.82 1.47 -6.87
N MET A 53 -3.55 1.69 -7.97
CA MET A 53 -4.83 2.41 -7.94
C MET A 53 -5.94 1.61 -7.25
N ARG A 54 -5.89 0.27 -7.30
CA ARG A 54 -6.78 -0.62 -6.53
C ARG A 54 -6.56 -0.44 -5.04
N LYS A 55 -5.32 -0.56 -4.57
CA LYS A 55 -4.96 -0.35 -3.15
C LYS A 55 -5.29 1.06 -2.67
N PHE A 56 -5.03 2.07 -3.49
CA PHE A 56 -5.41 3.45 -3.19
C PHE A 56 -6.92 3.58 -2.97
N SER A 57 -7.72 3.00 -3.85
CA SER A 57 -9.18 3.06 -3.77
C SER A 57 -9.70 2.35 -2.53
N GLU A 58 -9.18 1.16 -2.21
CA GLU A 58 -9.54 0.39 -1.01
C GLU A 58 -9.18 1.14 0.28
N GLN A 59 -7.98 1.72 0.36
CA GLN A 59 -7.55 2.52 1.50
C GLN A 59 -8.39 3.79 1.64
N TYR A 60 -8.73 4.45 0.54
CA TYR A 60 -9.54 5.65 0.56
C TYR A 60 -10.98 5.36 0.99
N ALA A 61 -11.58 4.27 0.52
CA ALA A 61 -12.90 3.79 0.95
C ALA A 61 -12.93 3.54 2.47
N ARG A 62 -11.91 2.85 3.00
CA ARG A 62 -11.73 2.63 4.44
C ARG A 62 -11.61 3.93 5.23
N ARG A 63 -10.79 4.88 4.77
CA ARG A 63 -10.55 6.16 5.47
C ARG A 63 -11.77 7.06 5.47
N SER A 64 -12.47 7.14 4.34
CA SER A 64 -13.64 8.01 4.16
C SER A 64 -14.95 7.38 4.67
N ASN A 65 -14.94 6.07 4.98
CA ASN A 65 -16.14 5.26 5.23
C ASN A 65 -17.14 5.34 4.06
N THR A 66 -16.62 5.28 2.83
CA THR A 66 -17.42 5.17 1.61
C THR A 66 -17.37 3.73 1.09
N PHE A 67 -18.37 3.35 0.30
CA PHE A 67 -18.49 2.04 -0.30
C PHE A 67 -18.42 2.16 -1.81
N PHE A 68 -17.92 1.12 -2.46
CA PHE A 68 -18.01 1.01 -3.91
C PHE A 68 -19.44 0.71 -4.35
N CYS A 69 -19.70 0.92 -5.64
CA CYS A 69 -20.94 0.50 -6.27
C CYS A 69 -21.17 -1.01 -6.08
N ALA A 70 -22.43 -1.46 -6.13
CA ALA A 70 -22.76 -2.87 -6.07
C ALA A 70 -22.11 -3.67 -7.22
N ASP A 71 -21.94 -3.03 -8.37
CA ASP A 71 -21.35 -3.62 -9.57
C ASP A 71 -19.82 -3.44 -9.57
N LYS A 72 -19.11 -4.55 -9.41
CA LYS A 72 -17.63 -4.60 -9.44
C LYS A 72 -17.05 -4.16 -10.79
N THR A 73 -17.80 -4.33 -11.88
CA THR A 73 -17.39 -3.94 -13.23
C THR A 73 -17.18 -2.43 -13.34
N VAL A 74 -18.05 -1.63 -12.71
CA VAL A 74 -17.93 -0.16 -12.68
C VAL A 74 -16.65 0.25 -11.94
N THR A 75 -16.37 -0.38 -10.80
CA THR A 75 -15.14 -0.12 -10.03
C THR A 75 -13.89 -0.48 -10.83
N ALA A 76 -13.89 -1.61 -11.54
CA ALA A 76 -12.77 -2.03 -12.37
C ALA A 76 -12.47 -1.04 -13.51
N VAL A 77 -13.49 -0.56 -14.22
CA VAL A 77 -13.32 0.42 -15.31
C VAL A 77 -12.76 1.74 -14.80
N VAL A 78 -13.24 2.22 -13.65
CA VAL A 78 -12.76 3.47 -13.04
C VAL A 78 -11.29 3.34 -12.60
N ILE A 79 -10.92 2.23 -11.95
CA ILE A 79 -9.53 1.97 -11.53
C ILE A 79 -8.61 1.90 -12.76
N LYS A 80 -9.04 1.22 -13.84
CA LYS A 80 -8.27 1.16 -15.08
C LYS A 80 -8.06 2.55 -15.68
N GLY A 81 -9.12 3.33 -15.85
CA GLY A 81 -9.00 4.69 -16.42
C GLY A 81 -8.14 5.63 -15.57
N LEU A 82 -8.19 5.50 -14.25
CA LEU A 82 -7.32 6.22 -13.32
C LEU A 82 -5.84 5.82 -13.49
N ALA A 83 -5.56 4.54 -13.71
CA ALA A 83 -4.22 4.04 -13.98
C ALA A 83 -3.71 4.55 -15.35
N ASP A 84 -4.54 4.50 -16.39
CA ASP A 84 -4.19 4.98 -17.73
C ASP A 84 -3.83 6.48 -17.71
N HIS A 85 -4.60 7.30 -16.97
CA HIS A 85 -4.28 8.73 -16.79
C HIS A 85 -3.01 8.96 -15.96
N ARG A 86 -2.74 8.11 -14.95
CA ARG A 86 -1.50 8.17 -14.19
C ARG A 86 -0.29 7.87 -15.06
N ASP A 87 -0.39 6.89 -15.96
CA ASP A 87 0.72 6.49 -16.83
C ASP A 87 0.95 7.49 -17.98
N THR A 88 -0.11 8.13 -18.49
CA THR A 88 -0.03 9.09 -19.61
C THR A 88 0.26 10.53 -19.18
N LEU A 89 -0.39 11.01 -18.11
CA LEU A 89 -0.31 12.40 -17.64
C LEU A 89 0.54 12.54 -16.36
N GLY A 90 0.94 11.43 -15.74
CA GLY A 90 1.66 11.41 -14.46
C GLY A 90 0.75 11.52 -13.22
N ALA A 91 -0.54 11.83 -13.38
CA ALA A 91 -1.49 11.99 -12.30
C ALA A 91 -2.83 11.28 -12.57
N PRO A 92 -3.49 10.74 -11.54
CA PRO A 92 -4.75 10.00 -11.70
C PRO A 92 -5.95 10.96 -11.88
N LEU A 93 -6.11 11.50 -13.09
CA LEU A 93 -7.23 12.38 -13.45
C LEU A 93 -8.55 11.59 -13.55
N CYS A 94 -9.67 12.18 -13.15
CA CYS A 94 -10.98 11.53 -13.16
C CYS A 94 -11.39 11.05 -14.58
N PRO A 95 -11.59 9.76 -14.82
CA PRO A 95 -11.91 9.23 -16.16
C PRO A 95 -13.36 9.48 -16.59
N CYS A 96 -14.25 9.90 -15.68
CA CYS A 96 -15.68 10.07 -15.95
C CYS A 96 -16.05 11.46 -16.48
N ARG A 97 -15.09 12.35 -16.72
CA ARG A 97 -15.30 13.67 -17.31
C ARG A 97 -14.53 13.81 -18.61
N HIS A 98 -15.07 14.60 -19.52
CA HIS A 98 -14.34 15.10 -20.68
C HIS A 98 -13.60 16.39 -20.29
N TYR A 99 -12.40 16.57 -20.82
CA TYR A 99 -11.54 17.72 -20.63
C TYR A 99 -10.99 18.12 -21.98
N ASP A 100 -11.00 19.41 -22.30
CA ASP A 100 -10.39 19.95 -23.51
C ASP A 100 -8.85 19.83 -23.44
N ASP A 101 -8.26 20.26 -22.31
CA ASP A 101 -6.82 20.21 -22.04
C ASP A 101 -6.48 19.42 -20.76
N LYS A 102 -6.28 18.11 -20.92
CA LYS A 102 -5.98 17.21 -19.79
C LYS A 102 -4.73 17.61 -18.99
N ALA A 103 -3.70 18.13 -19.67
CA ALA A 103 -2.44 18.52 -19.02
C ALA A 103 -2.59 19.75 -18.11
N ALA A 104 -3.39 20.74 -18.52
CA ALA A 104 -3.65 21.93 -17.73
C ALA A 104 -4.44 21.60 -16.45
N GLU A 105 -5.44 20.73 -16.57
CA GLU A 105 -6.27 20.28 -15.45
C GLU A 105 -5.48 19.44 -14.43
N VAL A 106 -4.54 18.62 -14.92
CA VAL A 106 -3.62 17.87 -14.05
C VAL A 106 -2.71 18.81 -13.27
N ALA A 107 -2.22 19.88 -13.91
CA ALA A 107 -1.39 20.90 -13.26
C ALA A 107 -2.18 21.69 -12.20
N GLN A 108 -3.45 22.00 -12.47
CA GLN A 108 -4.33 22.63 -11.47
C GLN A 108 -4.66 21.69 -10.31
N GLY A 109 -4.73 20.38 -10.54
CA GLY A 109 -4.90 19.37 -9.51
C GLY A 109 -6.27 19.33 -8.84
N PHE A 110 -7.26 20.05 -9.38
CA PHE A 110 -8.62 20.08 -8.86
C PHE A 110 -9.33 18.72 -9.01
N TRP A 111 -9.13 18.07 -10.16
CA TRP A 111 -9.75 16.80 -10.52
C TRP A 111 -8.84 15.57 -10.36
N ASN A 112 -7.62 15.75 -9.85
CA ASN A 112 -6.73 14.64 -9.53
C ASN A 112 -7.31 13.83 -8.37
N CYS A 113 -7.42 12.52 -8.53
CA CYS A 113 -7.99 11.64 -7.54
C CYS A 113 -7.11 11.58 -6.27
N PRO A 114 -7.64 11.83 -5.06
CA PRO A 114 -9.04 12.15 -4.73
C PRO A 114 -9.37 13.64 -4.99
N CYS A 115 -10.40 13.89 -5.80
CA CYS A 115 -10.73 15.25 -6.26
C CYS A 115 -11.16 16.16 -5.10
N VAL A 116 -11.06 17.48 -5.29
CA VAL A 116 -11.42 18.49 -4.27
C VAL A 116 -12.82 18.24 -3.67
N PRO A 117 -13.89 17.99 -4.46
CA PRO A 117 -15.21 17.70 -3.89
C PRO A 117 -15.24 16.46 -2.99
N MET A 118 -14.44 15.44 -3.34
CA MET A 118 -14.38 14.19 -2.59
C MET A 118 -13.64 14.36 -1.25
N ARG A 119 -12.62 15.24 -1.22
CA ARG A 119 -11.87 15.60 -0.01
C ARG A 119 -12.68 16.47 0.95
N GLU A 120 -13.36 17.49 0.44
CA GLU A 120 -13.98 18.53 1.28
C GLU A 120 -15.38 18.15 1.76
N ARG A 121 -16.19 17.53 0.89
CA ARG A 121 -17.63 17.41 1.12
C ARG A 121 -18.13 15.99 1.29
N LEU A 122 -17.25 14.98 1.10
CA LEU A 122 -17.58 13.54 1.11
C LEU A 122 -18.96 13.30 0.48
N SER A 123 -19.00 13.09 -0.84
CA SER A 123 -20.26 12.95 -1.60
C SER A 123 -21.35 12.13 -0.87
N PRO A 124 -22.65 12.42 -1.08
CA PRO A 124 -23.80 12.04 -0.21
C PRO A 124 -23.95 10.57 0.22
N TRP A 125 -23.14 9.65 -0.33
CA TRP A 125 -23.06 8.23 0.01
C TRP A 125 -22.90 7.94 1.51
N ARG A 126 -22.45 8.90 2.33
CA ARG A 126 -22.45 8.78 3.80
C ARG A 126 -23.85 8.59 4.40
N ARG A 127 -24.93 9.04 3.73
CA ARG A 127 -26.32 8.91 4.21
C ARG A 127 -26.95 7.52 3.98
N SER A 128 -26.33 6.65 3.20
CA SER A 128 -26.90 5.32 2.85
C SER A 128 -26.54 4.20 3.84
N LYS A 129 -26.02 4.52 5.04
CA LYS A 129 -25.67 3.54 6.09
C LYS A 129 -26.82 2.59 6.51
N ARG A 130 -28.09 2.91 6.24
CA ARG A 130 -29.23 2.06 6.67
C ARG A 130 -29.69 0.99 5.68
N ARG A 131 -29.26 0.99 4.41
CA ARG A 131 -29.74 -0.01 3.42
C ARG A 131 -28.74 -1.10 3.02
N HIS A 132 -27.44 -0.93 3.32
CA HIS A 132 -26.39 -1.86 2.86
C HIS A 132 -25.55 -2.47 4.01
N ARG A 133 -26.15 -2.74 5.18
CA ARG A 133 -25.46 -3.47 6.26
C ARG A 133 -25.29 -4.98 5.96
N SER A 134 -25.87 -5.47 4.85
CA SER A 134 -25.93 -6.91 4.53
C SER A 134 -25.06 -7.36 3.36
N SER A 135 -24.47 -6.46 2.57
CA SER A 135 -23.82 -6.85 1.31
C SER A 135 -22.33 -6.56 1.35
N ASN A 136 -21.64 -7.54 1.92
CA ASN A 136 -20.31 -8.03 1.54
C ASN A 136 -19.10 -7.11 1.82
N PRO A 137 -18.33 -7.36 2.90
CA PRO A 137 -16.99 -6.83 3.07
C PRO A 137 -16.00 -7.72 2.29
N LEU A 138 -16.26 -7.97 1.00
CA LEU A 138 -15.28 -8.61 0.16
C LEU A 138 -14.61 -7.54 -0.68
N TYR A 139 -13.46 -7.12 -0.13
CA TYR A 139 -12.21 -7.02 -0.87
C TYR A 139 -12.30 -7.79 -2.19
N PHE A 140 -11.99 -7.06 -3.27
CA PHE A 140 -12.07 -7.46 -4.67
C PHE A 140 -12.15 -8.97 -4.91
#